data_AF-A0A7S0M757-F1
#
_entry.id   AF-A0A7S0M757-F1
#
_cell.length_a   1.000
_cell.length_b   1.000
_cell.length_c   1.000
_cell.angle_alpha   90.00
_cell.angle_beta   90.00
_cell.angle_gamma   90.00
#
_symmetry.space_group_name_H-M   'P 1'
#
loop_
_entity.id
_entity.type
_entity.pdbx_description
1 polymer ?
#
loop_
_entity_poly.entity_id
_entity_poly.type
_entity_poly.pdbx_seq_one_letter_code
_entity_poly.pdbx_strand_id
1 'polypeptide(L)'
;FSSFVVLVGWTLLQVVVAVLLDNFMTAAWTEKQERRKEKQLRKGRGVHVSVLDPLLSALSNFDSLPGLRSQLSTLFQMLDVDDSKTLTYAELHDGLKKLNVRPRVLLLPEDYDEITNSRELCTANGELGPLEFENVMRHQLGLFVQRQMAEAMGMSDNESASTLFFVMKTLTINLEEMA
;
A
#
# COMPACT_ATOMS: atom_id res chain seq x y z
N PHE A 1 -57.92 22.17 -31.90
CA PHE A 1 -56.53 22.66 -31.84
C PHE A 1 -55.83 22.29 -30.53
N SER A 2 -56.41 22.59 -29.36
CA SER A 2 -55.79 22.28 -28.05
C SER A 2 -55.44 20.81 -27.85
N SER A 3 -56.29 19.87 -28.28
CA SER A 3 -56.04 18.43 -28.15
C SER A 3 -54.86 17.93 -28.99
N PHE A 4 -54.59 18.57 -30.13
CA PHE A 4 -53.46 18.23 -31.00
C PHE A 4 -52.13 18.66 -30.37
N VAL A 5 -52.09 19.85 -29.77
CA VAL A 5 -50.89 20.37 -29.08
C VAL A 5 -50.53 19.48 -27.88
N VAL A 6 -51.52 19.02 -27.12
CA VAL A 6 -51.29 18.12 -25.97
C VAL A 6 -50.74 16.77 -26.42
N LEU A 7 -51.28 16.19 -27.50
CA LEU A 7 -50.81 14.91 -28.05
C LEU A 7 -49.36 15.00 -28.56
N VAL A 8 -49.03 16.07 -29.29
CA VAL A 8 -47.66 16.29 -29.80
C VAL A 8 -46.67 16.55 -28.66
N GLY A 9 -47.05 17.33 -27.64
CA GLY A 9 -46.21 17.54 -26.45
C GLY A 9 -45.96 16.25 -25.67
N TRP A 10 -46.97 15.40 -25.54
CA TRP A 10 -46.86 14.11 -24.86
C TRP A 10 -45.91 13.14 -25.58
N THR A 11 -46.01 13.05 -26.92
CA THR A 11 -45.13 12.17 -27.69
C THR A 11 -43.69 12.68 -27.75
N LEU A 12 -43.48 13.99 -27.87
CA LEU A 12 -42.14 14.58 -27.85
C LEU A 12 -41.44 14.42 -26.49
N LEU A 13 -42.18 14.57 -25.39
CA LEU A 13 -41.61 14.41 -24.04
C LEU A 13 -41.03 13.01 -23.83
N GLN A 14 -41.74 11.96 -24.27
CA GLN A 14 -41.26 10.58 -24.14
C GLN A 14 -39.98 10.32 -24.94
N VAL A 15 -39.89 10.87 -26.17
CA VAL A 15 -38.68 10.76 -27.01
C VAL A 15 -37.50 11.47 -26.35
N VAL A 16 -37.70 12.68 -25.83
CA VAL A 16 -36.63 13.44 -25.17
C VAL A 16 -36.13 12.74 -23.91
N VAL A 17 -37.04 12.23 -23.07
CA VAL A 17 -36.66 11.50 -21.85
C VAL A 17 -35.87 10.24 -22.18
N ALA A 18 -36.26 9.49 -23.21
CA ALA A 18 -35.54 8.31 -23.65
C ALA A 18 -34.11 8.64 -24.11
N VAL A 19 -33.94 9.69 -24.92
CA VAL A 19 -32.62 10.12 -25.41
C VAL A 19 -31.73 10.65 -24.28
N LEU A 20 -32.29 11.40 -23.33
CA LEU A 20 -31.53 11.90 -22.18
C LEU A 20 -31.12 10.78 -21.23
N LEU A 21 -31.99 9.81 -20.98
CA LEU A 21 -31.66 8.63 -20.16
C LEU A 21 -30.59 7.78 -20.83
N ASP A 22 -30.64 7.60 -22.15
CA ASP A 22 -29.64 6.82 -22.88
C ASP A 22 -28.25 7.47 -22.83
N ASN A 23 -28.18 8.79 -23.03
CA ASN A 23 -26.94 9.55 -22.88
C ASN A 23 -26.41 9.55 -21.43
N PHE A 24 -27.30 9.72 -20.44
CA PHE A 24 -26.92 9.70 -19.03
C PHE A 24 -26.43 8.32 -18.59
N MET A 25 -27.13 7.26 -19.00
CA MET A 25 -26.72 5.88 -18.77
C MET A 25 -25.37 5.62 -19.41
N THR A 26 -25.20 5.96 -20.69
CA THR A 26 -23.93 5.80 -21.41
C THR A 26 -22.80 6.47 -20.64
N ALA A 27 -22.94 7.75 -20.26
CA ALA A 27 -21.94 8.46 -19.47
C ALA A 27 -21.62 7.78 -18.12
N ALA A 28 -22.64 7.32 -17.38
CA ALA A 28 -22.46 6.62 -16.12
C ALA A 28 -21.77 5.24 -16.28
N TRP A 29 -22.04 4.52 -17.38
CA TRP A 29 -21.35 3.28 -17.71
C TRP A 29 -19.89 3.52 -18.09
N THR A 30 -19.60 4.58 -18.85
CA THR A 30 -18.23 4.97 -19.22
C THR A 30 -17.41 5.32 -17.98
N GLU A 31 -17.95 6.16 -17.08
CA GLU A 31 -17.26 6.53 -15.83
C GLU A 31 -17.02 5.30 -14.94
N LYS A 32 -18.00 4.39 -14.84
CA LYS A 32 -17.86 3.15 -14.05
C LYS A 32 -16.87 2.17 -14.67
N GLN A 33 -16.79 2.12 -16.01
CA GLN A 33 -15.79 1.32 -16.74
C GLN A 33 -14.39 1.88 -16.55
N GLU A 34 -14.21 3.20 -16.62
CA GLU A 34 -12.92 3.87 -16.37
C GLU A 34 -12.44 3.62 -14.95
N ARG A 35 -13.29 3.84 -13.94
CA ARG A 35 -12.96 3.52 -12.53
C ARG A 35 -12.65 2.04 -12.32
N ARG A 36 -13.26 1.13 -13.08
CA ARG A 36 -12.96 -0.32 -13.02
C ARG A 36 -11.64 -0.64 -13.69
N LYS A 37 -11.34 -0.05 -14.85
CA LYS A 37 -10.08 -0.21 -15.56
C LYS A 37 -8.91 0.37 -14.76
N GLU A 38 -9.09 1.53 -14.11
CA GLU A 38 -8.10 2.11 -13.22
C GLU A 38 -7.81 1.20 -12.02
N LYS A 39 -8.86 0.63 -11.39
CA LYS A 39 -8.70 -0.37 -10.33
C LYS A 39 -8.10 -1.69 -10.79
N GLN A 40 -8.29 -2.08 -12.05
CA GLN A 40 -7.71 -3.29 -12.64
C GLN A 40 -6.25 -3.06 -13.07
N LEU A 41 -5.91 -1.89 -13.59
CA LEU A 41 -4.53 -1.46 -13.86
C LEU A 41 -3.70 -1.41 -12.58
N ARG A 42 -4.31 -0.93 -11.48
CA ARG A 42 -3.73 -1.01 -10.12
C ARG A 42 -3.49 -2.44 -9.62
N LYS A 43 -4.26 -3.42 -10.08
CA LYS A 43 -4.13 -4.84 -9.68
C LYS A 43 -3.29 -5.70 -10.64
N GLY A 44 -3.09 -5.25 -11.88
CA GLY A 44 -2.43 -6.00 -12.95
C GLY A 44 -0.92 -5.75 -13.08
N ARG A 45 -0.40 -4.65 -12.52
CA ARG A 45 1.03 -4.53 -12.24
C ARG A 45 1.27 -5.25 -10.92
N GLY A 46 2.10 -6.28 -10.91
CA GLY A 46 2.45 -7.04 -9.72
C GLY A 46 3.09 -6.13 -8.66
N VAL A 47 2.27 -5.41 -7.91
CA VAL A 47 2.67 -4.79 -6.66
C VAL A 47 2.78 -5.96 -5.70
N HIS A 48 4.01 -6.39 -5.45
CA HIS A 48 4.32 -7.26 -4.33
C HIS A 48 3.92 -6.48 -3.07
N VAL A 49 2.67 -6.64 -2.62
CA VAL A 49 2.21 -6.05 -1.38
C VAL A 49 2.90 -6.85 -0.29
N SER A 50 3.91 -6.24 0.34
CA SER A 50 4.56 -6.89 1.46
C SER A 50 3.56 -6.92 2.61
N VAL A 51 3.54 -8.03 3.34
CA VAL A 51 2.60 -8.24 4.46
C VAL A 51 2.73 -7.15 5.52
N LEU A 52 3.91 -6.52 5.62
CA LEU A 52 4.20 -5.44 6.54
C LEU A 52 3.82 -4.05 6.02
N ASP A 53 3.39 -3.87 4.76
CA ASP A 53 3.06 -2.56 4.18
C ASP A 53 2.08 -1.73 5.02
N PRO A 54 1.01 -2.29 5.63
CA PRO A 54 0.11 -1.52 6.50
C PRO A 54 0.81 -0.97 7.74
N LEU A 55 1.77 -1.73 8.29
CA LEU A 55 2.57 -1.33 9.44
C LEU A 55 3.63 -0.30 9.04
N LEU A 56 4.32 -0.53 7.92
CA LEU A 56 5.34 0.37 7.39
C LEU A 56 4.76 1.72 6.98
N SER A 57 3.53 1.74 6.46
CA SER A 57 2.81 2.99 6.19
C SER A 57 2.46 3.78 7.45
N ALA A 58 2.24 3.11 8.59
CA ALA A 58 2.04 3.78 9.86
C ALA A 58 3.37 4.33 10.40
N LEU A 59 4.45 3.55 10.25
CA LEU A 59 5.79 3.90 10.66
C LEU A 59 6.45 4.95 9.77
N SER A 60 6.03 5.11 8.50
CA SER A 60 6.64 6.05 7.56
C SER A 60 6.38 7.53 7.89
N ASN A 61 5.47 7.82 8.81
CA ASN A 61 5.15 9.19 9.26
C ASN A 61 6.07 9.65 10.41
N PHE A 62 7.38 9.43 10.27
CA PHE A 62 8.37 9.84 11.28
C PHE A 62 9.10 11.11 10.86
N ASP A 63 9.30 12.04 11.80
CA ASP A 63 9.98 13.31 11.52
C ASP A 63 11.51 13.21 11.59
N SER A 64 12.04 12.21 12.29
CA SER A 64 13.49 12.05 12.51
C SER A 64 13.91 10.61 12.74
N LEU A 65 15.15 10.27 12.35
CA LEU A 65 15.73 8.93 12.53
C LEU A 65 15.72 8.45 14.01
N PRO A 66 16.02 9.30 15.02
CA PRO A 66 15.86 8.92 16.42
C PRO A 66 14.41 8.63 16.81
N GLY A 67 13.45 9.35 16.23
CA GLY A 67 12.02 9.11 16.41
C GLY A 67 11.59 7.74 15.89
N LEU A 68 12.05 7.37 14.69
CA LEU A 68 11.82 6.03 14.13
C LEU A 68 12.37 4.93 15.05
N ARG A 69 13.59 5.10 15.56
CA ARG A 69 14.21 4.13 16.47
C ARG A 69 13.42 3.95 17.77
N SER A 70 12.95 5.05 18.36
CA SER A 70 12.10 5.00 19.56
C SER A 70 10.73 4.36 19.30
N GLN A 71 10.16 4.55 18.11
CA GLN A 71 8.91 3.90 17.72
C GLN A 71 9.11 2.40 17.53
N LEU A 72 10.20 1.99 16.86
CA LEU A 72 10.55 0.58 16.66
C LEU A 72 10.85 -0.12 17.99
N SER A 73 11.55 0.54 18.92
CA SER A 73 11.81 -0.03 20.25
C SER A 73 10.53 -0.21 21.05
N THR A 74 9.59 0.74 20.96
CA THR A 74 8.27 0.64 21.61
C THR A 74 7.46 -0.50 21.00
N LEU A 75 7.50 -0.63 19.68
CA LEU A 75 6.82 -1.70 18.97
C LEU A 75 7.41 -3.07 19.32
N PHE A 76 8.74 -3.20 19.41
CA PHE A 76 9.41 -4.41 19.88
C PHE A 76 8.92 -4.81 21.28
N GLN A 77 8.88 -3.87 22.22
CA GLN A 77 8.38 -4.11 23.58
C GLN A 77 6.89 -4.49 23.63
N MET A 78 6.08 -4.06 22.66
CA MET A 78 4.68 -4.46 22.57
C MET A 78 4.50 -5.86 21.96
N LEU A 79 5.44 -6.29 21.12
CA LEU A 79 5.44 -7.62 20.50
C LEU A 79 6.04 -8.68 21.43
N ASP A 80 7.03 -8.31 22.24
CA ASP A 80 7.67 -9.15 23.25
C ASP A 80 6.75 -9.31 24.46
N VAL A 81 5.94 -10.37 24.46
CA VAL A 81 4.94 -10.64 25.51
C VAL A 81 5.57 -11.36 26.70
N ASP A 82 6.67 -12.08 26.50
CA ASP A 82 7.33 -12.89 27.51
C ASP A 82 8.57 -12.23 28.15
N ASP A 83 8.94 -11.03 27.70
CA ASP A 83 10.12 -10.25 28.13
C ASP A 83 11.43 -11.04 27.96
N SER A 84 11.45 -11.96 26.99
CA SER A 84 12.63 -12.76 26.64
C SER A 84 13.72 -11.93 25.96
N LYS A 85 13.38 -10.71 25.50
CA LYS A 85 14.24 -9.80 24.73
C LYS A 85 14.58 -10.32 23.34
N THR A 86 13.91 -11.37 22.89
CA THR A 86 13.96 -11.86 21.51
C THR A 86 12.53 -12.03 21.01
N LEU A 87 12.35 -11.95 19.69
CA LEU A 87 11.07 -12.19 19.05
C LEU A 87 11.15 -13.45 18.21
N THR A 88 10.34 -14.43 18.58
CA THR A 88 10.08 -15.62 17.78
C THR A 88 9.05 -15.33 16.69
N TYR A 89 8.98 -16.20 15.68
CA TYR A 89 7.94 -16.13 14.64
C TYR A 89 6.52 -16.07 15.24
N ALA A 90 6.26 -16.85 16.28
CA ALA A 90 4.94 -16.92 16.90
C ALA A 90 4.57 -15.59 17.57
N GLU A 91 5.51 -14.96 18.27
CA GLU A 91 5.31 -13.66 18.92
C GLU A 91 5.14 -12.55 17.91
N LEU A 92 5.95 -12.56 16.85
CA LEU A 92 5.81 -11.60 15.77
C LEU A 92 4.44 -11.75 15.08
N HIS A 93 4.04 -12.98 14.72
CA HIS A 93 2.75 -13.26 14.11
C HIS A 93 1.58 -12.82 15.01
N ASP A 94 1.57 -13.23 16.27
CA ASP A 94 0.47 -12.93 17.19
C ASP A 94 0.46 -11.45 17.60
N GLY A 95 1.62 -10.84 17.76
CA GLY A 95 1.77 -9.42 18.05
C GLY A 95 1.31 -8.55 16.89
N LEU A 96 1.69 -8.87 15.64
CA LEU A 96 1.21 -8.17 14.45
C LEU A 96 -0.31 -8.31 14.25
N LYS A 97 -0.87 -9.46 14.62
CA LYS A 97 -2.33 -9.69 14.58
C LYS A 97 -3.10 -8.88 15.63
N LYS A 98 -2.47 -8.57 16.77
CA LYS A 98 -3.03 -7.72 17.84
C LYS A 98 -2.97 -6.23 17.50
N LEU A 99 -2.06 -5.81 16.62
CA LEU A 99 -1.97 -4.43 16.17
C LEU A 99 -3.23 -4.07 15.35
N ASN A 100 -3.87 -2.95 15.70
CA ASN A 100 -5.08 -2.44 15.02
C ASN A 100 -4.76 -1.72 13.71
N VAL A 101 -3.87 -2.28 12.90
CA VAL A 101 -3.58 -1.80 11.54
C VAL A 101 -4.58 -2.36 10.53
N ARG A 102 -4.95 -1.53 9.55
CA ARG A 102 -5.86 -1.91 8.46
C ARG A 102 -5.13 -1.75 7.11
N PRO A 103 -5.12 -2.78 6.25
CA PRO A 103 -5.63 -4.14 6.46
C PRO A 103 -4.86 -4.91 7.56
N ARG A 104 -5.49 -5.93 8.14
CA ARG A 104 -4.84 -6.77 9.17
C ARG A 104 -3.61 -7.46 8.57
N VAL A 105 -2.50 -7.39 9.29
CA VAL A 105 -1.26 -8.07 8.96
C VAL A 105 -1.40 -9.55 9.33
N LEU A 106 -1.27 -10.44 8.34
CA LEU A 106 -1.33 -11.88 8.51
C LEU A 106 -0.01 -12.46 8.01
N LEU A 107 0.90 -12.78 8.94
CA LEU A 107 2.25 -13.21 8.62
C LEU A 107 2.32 -14.74 8.45
N LEU A 108 2.52 -15.23 7.23
CA LEU A 108 2.78 -16.64 6.99
C LEU A 108 4.25 -16.99 7.29
N PRO A 109 4.59 -18.28 7.47
CA PRO A 109 5.98 -18.70 7.65
C PRO A 109 6.87 -18.30 6.47
N GLU A 110 6.33 -18.37 5.26
CA GLU A 110 7.05 -17.96 4.04
C GLU A 110 7.32 -16.46 4.04
N ASP A 111 6.37 -15.66 4.52
CA ASP A 111 6.55 -14.21 4.66
C ASP A 111 7.60 -13.88 5.73
N TYR A 112 7.68 -14.68 6.80
CA TYR A 112 8.71 -14.52 7.83
C TYR A 112 10.12 -14.76 7.28
N ASP A 113 10.28 -15.81 6.48
CA ASP A 113 11.56 -16.07 5.83
C ASP A 113 11.87 -14.97 4.80
N GLU A 114 10.88 -14.44 4.07
CA GLU A 114 11.08 -13.31 3.14
C GLU A 114 11.52 -12.03 3.87
N ILE A 115 10.85 -11.65 4.97
CA ILE A 115 11.19 -10.41 5.69
C ILE A 115 12.54 -10.49 6.39
N THR A 116 12.96 -11.68 6.80
CA THR A 116 14.25 -11.93 7.50
C THR A 116 15.39 -12.31 6.55
N ASN A 117 15.15 -12.26 5.23
CA ASN A 117 16.08 -12.69 4.19
C ASN A 117 16.60 -14.12 4.43
N SER A 118 15.69 -15.09 4.51
CA SER A 118 15.98 -16.49 4.86
C SER A 118 16.73 -16.64 6.19
N ARG A 119 16.37 -15.82 7.18
CA ARG A 119 16.97 -15.77 8.53
C ARG A 119 18.41 -15.26 8.60
N GLU A 120 18.95 -14.70 7.52
CA GLU A 120 20.27 -14.06 7.55
C GLU A 120 20.30 -12.82 8.46
N LEU A 121 19.16 -12.16 8.62
CA LEU A 121 18.99 -11.02 9.51
C LEU A 121 18.59 -11.42 10.94
N CYS A 122 18.49 -12.72 11.23
CA CYS A 122 18.21 -13.21 12.58
C CYS A 122 19.48 -13.42 13.38
N THR A 123 19.33 -13.52 14.70
CA THR A 123 20.39 -13.97 15.61
C THR A 123 20.79 -15.43 15.32
N ALA A 124 21.88 -15.90 15.95
CA ALA A 124 22.37 -17.28 15.80
C ALA A 124 21.32 -18.37 16.15
N ASN A 125 20.26 -18.02 16.87
CA ASN A 125 19.16 -18.91 17.24
C ASN A 125 17.98 -18.86 16.25
N GLY A 126 18.04 -18.01 15.21
CA GLY A 126 16.93 -17.79 14.27
C GLY A 126 15.84 -16.85 14.78
N GLU A 127 16.09 -16.15 15.89
CA GLU A 127 15.18 -15.19 16.54
C GLU A 127 15.59 -13.74 16.26
N LEU A 128 14.66 -12.81 16.39
CA LEU A 128 14.92 -11.37 16.20
C LEU A 128 15.19 -10.69 17.53
N GLY A 129 16.44 -10.32 17.79
CA GLY A 129 16.76 -9.40 18.88
C GLY A 129 16.35 -7.96 18.53
N PRO A 130 16.50 -7.00 19.47
CA PRO A 130 16.08 -5.62 19.25
C PRO A 130 16.87 -4.91 18.14
N LEU A 131 18.15 -5.25 17.95
CA LEU A 131 18.98 -4.67 16.89
C LEU A 131 18.66 -5.30 15.54
N GLU A 132 18.49 -6.62 15.52
CA GLU A 132 18.10 -7.40 14.35
C GLU A 132 16.72 -6.98 13.85
N PHE A 133 15.77 -6.80 14.77
CA PHE A 133 14.44 -6.28 14.49
C PHE A 133 14.49 -4.86 13.90
N GLU A 134 15.30 -3.97 14.48
CA GLU A 134 15.50 -2.62 13.94
C GLU A 134 16.03 -2.67 12.50
N ASN A 135 17.01 -3.53 12.23
CA ASN A 135 17.60 -3.68 10.89
C ASN A 135 16.58 -4.25 9.88
N VAL A 136 15.84 -5.30 10.26
CA VAL A 136 14.78 -5.87 9.43
C VAL A 136 13.72 -4.81 9.10
N MET A 137 13.22 -4.10 10.11
CA MET A 137 12.17 -3.09 9.91
C MET A 137 12.65 -1.91 9.06
N ARG A 138 13.91 -1.49 9.21
CA ARG A 138 14.49 -0.43 8.38
C ARG A 138 14.68 -0.88 6.93
N HIS A 139 15.14 -2.10 6.72
CA HIS A 139 15.27 -2.68 5.38
C HIS A 139 13.90 -2.76 4.69
N GLN A 140 12.89 -3.29 5.39
CA GLN A 140 11.53 -3.37 4.88
C GLN A 140 10.92 -2.00 4.61
N LEU A 141 11.23 -0.99 5.43
CA LEU A 141 10.81 0.40 5.20
C LEU A 141 11.46 1.01 3.95
N GLY A 142 12.75 0.71 3.69
CA GLY A 142 13.43 1.11 2.46
C GLY A 142 12.75 0.54 1.23
N LEU A 143 12.48 -0.77 1.23
CA LEU A 143 11.75 -1.44 0.16
C LEU A 143 10.33 -0.87 -0.02
N PHE A 144 9.63 -0.55 1.07
CA PHE A 144 8.31 0.09 1.02
C PHE A 144 8.36 1.47 0.35
N VAL A 145 9.33 2.31 0.71
CA VAL A 145 9.51 3.63 0.09
C VAL A 145 9.84 3.49 -1.40
N GLN A 146 10.69 2.53 -1.78
CA GLN A 146 11.00 2.25 -3.18
C GLN A 146 9.77 1.80 -3.97
N ARG A 147 8.91 0.95 -3.38
CA ARG A 147 7.63 0.55 -3.98
C ARG A 147 6.71 1.76 -4.17
N GLN A 148 6.58 2.61 -3.16
CA GLN A 148 5.77 3.84 -3.25
C GLN A 148 6.29 4.82 -4.31
N MET A 149 7.60 5.00 -4.42
CA MET A 149 8.19 5.81 -5.50
C MET A 149 7.92 5.21 -6.87
N ALA A 150 8.00 3.88 -7.01
CA ALA A 150 7.70 3.20 -8.26
C ALA A 150 6.22 3.31 -8.66
N GLU A 151 5.32 3.24 -7.68
CA GLU A 151 3.89 3.48 -7.91
C GLU A 151 3.63 4.93 -8.33
N ALA A 152 4.24 5.91 -7.64
CA ALA A 152 4.11 7.33 -7.96
C ALA A 152 4.65 7.66 -9.37
N MET A 153 5.77 7.05 -9.80
CA MET A 153 6.27 7.14 -11.18
C MET A 153 5.25 6.64 -12.20
N GLY A 154 4.58 5.52 -11.89
CA GLY A 154 3.62 4.91 -12.80
C GLY A 154 2.28 5.66 -12.90
N MET A 155 2.00 6.58 -11.97
CA MET A 155 0.76 7.38 -11.91
C MET A 155 0.97 8.84 -12.34
N SER A 156 2.21 9.33 -12.43
CA SER A 156 2.43 10.72 -12.83
C SER A 156 2.32 10.88 -14.35
N ASP A 157 1.31 11.62 -14.82
CA ASP A 157 1.22 12.06 -16.22
C ASP A 157 2.29 13.12 -16.57
N ASN A 158 2.92 13.70 -15.54
CA ASN A 158 3.98 14.69 -15.70
C ASN A 158 5.35 13.99 -15.80
N GLU A 159 5.96 14.04 -16.98
CA GLU A 159 7.27 13.46 -17.28
C GLU A 159 8.35 13.97 -16.32
N SER A 160 8.31 15.25 -15.92
CA SER A 160 9.27 15.84 -14.97
C SER A 160 9.17 15.22 -13.57
N ALA A 161 7.97 14.88 -13.12
CA ALA A 161 7.75 14.22 -11.83
C ALA A 161 8.25 12.77 -11.88
N SER A 162 8.02 12.08 -12.99
CA SER A 162 8.53 10.72 -13.21
C SER A 162 10.06 10.65 -13.18
N THR A 163 10.74 11.61 -13.82
CA THR A 163 12.21 11.70 -13.81
C THR A 163 12.74 11.96 -12.40
N LEU A 164 12.08 12.83 -11.63
CA LEU A 164 12.47 13.14 -10.25
C LEU A 164 12.37 11.90 -9.33
N PHE A 165 11.26 11.15 -9.42
CA PHE A 165 11.13 9.91 -8.66
C PHE A 165 12.12 8.82 -9.12
N PHE A 166 12.46 8.78 -10.41
CA PHE A 166 13.49 7.88 -10.92
C PHE A 166 14.88 8.20 -10.34
N VAL A 167 15.24 9.49 -10.31
CA VAL A 167 16.49 9.94 -9.69
C VAL A 167 16.50 9.63 -8.18
N MET A 168 15.41 9.90 -7.47
CA MET A 168 15.31 9.55 -6.04
C MET A 168 15.45 8.05 -5.81
N LYS A 169 14.77 7.21 -6.60
CA LYS A 169 14.88 5.75 -6.50
C LYS A 169 16.32 5.30 -6.73
N THR A 170 16.99 5.86 -7.74
CA THR A 170 18.40 5.55 -8.05
C THR A 170 19.32 5.97 -6.92
N LEU A 171 19.11 7.13 -6.30
CA LEU A 171 19.89 7.57 -5.13
C LEU A 171 19.67 6.66 -3.93
N THR A 172 18.43 6.22 -3.69
CA THR A 172 18.10 5.33 -2.56
C THR A 172 18.80 3.97 -2.72
N ILE A 173 18.82 3.41 -3.93
CA ILE A 173 19.52 2.15 -4.23
C ILE A 173 21.04 2.30 -4.03
N ASN A 174 21.63 3.39 -4.54
CA ASN A 174 23.08 3.62 -4.38
C ASN A 174 23.48 3.83 -2.92
N LEU A 175 22.62 4.45 -2.11
CA LEU A 175 22.88 4.61 -0.67
C LEU A 175 22.79 3.29 0.09
N GLU A 176 21.93 2.37 -0.33
CA GLU A 176 21.88 1.02 0.23
C GLU A 176 23.10 0.18 -0.15
N GLU A 177 23.66 0.32 -1.37
CA GLU A 177 24.92 -0.35 -1.75
C GLU A 177 26.17 0.15 -0.98
N MET A 178 26.10 1.36 -0.41
CA MET A 178 27.22 1.98 0.31
C MET A 178 27.21 1.74 1.82
N ALA A 179 26.11 1.21 2.37
CA ALA A 179 25.91 1.00 3.81
C ALA A 179 26.24 -0.43 4.23
#